data_AF-A0A6J4H4X6-F1
#
_entry.id   AF-A0A6J4H4X6-F1
#
_cell.length_a   1.000
_cell.length_b   1.000
_cell.length_c   1.000
_cell.angle_alpha   90.00
_cell.angle_beta   90.00
_cell.angle_gamma   90.00
#
_symmetry.space_group_name_H-M   'P 1'
#
loop_
_entity.id
_entity.type
_entity.pdbx_description
1 polymer ?
#
loop_
_entity_poly.entity_id
_entity_poly.type
_entity_poly.pdbx_seq_one_letter_code
_entity_poly.pdbx_strand_id
1 'polypeptide(L)'
;MPKGYWIATFRLVKDRDRFANYVQRAVPIVEAAGARFIVKNMPEKVYEGGVNELTVVLEFESTAAAIATYEGAAYQDALKILGDAVEREVRIVEEFV
;
A
#
# COMPACT_ATOMS: atom_id res chain seq x y z
N MET A 1 -13.20 14.30 10.74
CA MET A 1 -13.05 14.12 9.28
C MET A 1 -13.10 12.63 9.02
N PRO A 2 -13.72 12.17 7.92
CA PRO A 2 -13.72 10.76 7.56
C PRO A 2 -12.28 10.25 7.39
N LYS A 3 -12.04 8.99 7.77
CA LYS A 3 -10.72 8.36 7.61
C LYS A 3 -10.35 8.19 6.14
N GLY A 4 -9.06 8.03 5.87
CA GLY A 4 -8.54 7.68 4.55
C GLY A 4 -8.04 6.24 4.51
N TYR A 5 -8.40 5.48 3.47
CA TYR A 5 -7.96 4.11 3.28
C TYR A 5 -7.06 3.99 2.05
N TRP A 6 -5.79 3.67 2.29
CA TRP A 6 -4.86 3.24 1.24
C TRP A 6 -5.05 1.75 1.02
N ILE A 7 -5.48 1.37 -0.18
CA ILE A 7 -5.62 -0.02 -0.59
C ILE A 7 -4.61 -0.30 -1.69
N ALA A 8 -3.76 -1.31 -1.48
CA ALA A 8 -2.81 -1.76 -2.49
C ALA A 8 -2.96 -3.25 -2.73
N THR A 9 -3.05 -3.64 -4.01
CA THR A 9 -3.06 -5.05 -4.40
C THR A 9 -1.92 -5.35 -5.37
N PHE A 10 -1.17 -6.42 -5.10
CA PHE A 10 0.07 -6.75 -5.81
C PHE A 10 -0.13 -7.95 -6.72
N ARG A 11 -0.64 -7.71 -7.93
CA ARG A 11 -0.95 -8.72 -8.95
C ARG A 11 0.22 -9.64 -9.30
N LEU A 12 1.42 -9.07 -9.40
CA LEU A 12 2.62 -9.82 -9.72
C LEU A 12 3.82 -9.28 -8.97
N VAL A 13 4.64 -10.17 -8.43
CA VAL A 13 5.97 -9.84 -7.89
C VAL A 13 7.01 -10.52 -8.77
N LYS A 14 7.70 -9.73 -9.60
CA LYS A 14 8.73 -10.17 -10.55
C LYS A 14 10.08 -10.36 -9.88
N ASP A 15 10.40 -9.50 -8.92
CA ASP A 15 11.65 -9.51 -8.16
C ASP A 15 11.35 -9.41 -6.67
N ARG A 16 11.56 -10.53 -5.94
CA ARG A 16 11.23 -10.64 -4.52
C ARG A 16 12.21 -9.87 -3.63
N ASP A 17 13.46 -9.73 -4.05
CA ASP A 17 14.50 -9.07 -3.26
C ASP A 17 14.32 -7.55 -3.32
N ARG A 18 14.08 -7.00 -4.53
CA ARG A 18 13.72 -5.58 -4.67
C ARG A 18 12.42 -5.26 -3.96
N PHE A 19 11.43 -6.15 -4.02
CA PHE A 19 10.19 -5.98 -3.27
C PHE A 19 10.43 -5.97 -1.76
N ALA A 20 11.24 -6.89 -1.22
CA ALA A 20 11.58 -6.92 0.20
C ALA A 20 12.34 -5.66 0.64
N ASN A 21 13.32 -5.20 -0.15
CA ASN A 21 14.06 -3.96 0.09
C ASN A 21 13.14 -2.74 0.10
N TYR A 22 12.19 -2.68 -0.83
CA TYR A 22 11.15 -1.66 -0.84
C TYR A 22 10.31 -1.71 0.43
N VAL A 23 9.82 -2.89 0.85
CA VAL A 23 8.98 -3.05 2.06
C VAL A 23 9.72 -2.58 3.31
N GLN A 24 11.02 -2.90 3.46
CA GLN A 24 11.84 -2.47 4.58
C GLN A 24 11.93 -0.94 4.71
N ARG A 25 11.82 -0.20 3.61
CA ARG A 25 11.80 1.27 3.63
C ARG A 25 10.40 1.84 3.74
N ALA A 26 9.45 1.29 3.00
CA ALA A 26 8.09 1.81 2.88
C ALA A 26 7.31 1.70 4.19
N VAL A 27 7.48 0.60 4.94
CA VAL A 27 6.73 0.36 6.19
C VAL A 27 7.00 1.45 7.25
N PRO A 28 8.26 1.74 7.63
CA PRO A 28 8.54 2.81 8.59
C PRO A 28 8.03 4.19 8.14
N ILE A 29 8.05 4.48 6.83
CA ILE A 29 7.57 5.76 6.29
C ILE A 29 6.07 5.92 6.51
N VAL A 30 5.27 4.89 6.17
CA VAL A 30 3.82 4.99 6.34
C VAL A 30 3.41 4.97 7.82
N GLU A 31 4.11 4.20 8.66
CA GLU A 31 3.87 4.20 10.11
C GLU A 31 4.18 5.58 10.72
N ALA A 32 5.30 6.20 10.35
CA ALA A 32 5.66 7.55 10.80
C ALA A 32 4.66 8.62 10.33
N ALA A 33 3.96 8.37 9.22
CA ALA A 33 2.89 9.23 8.73
C ALA A 33 1.51 8.98 9.40
N GLY A 34 1.48 8.13 10.43
CA GLY A 34 0.27 7.83 11.19
C GLY A 34 -0.61 6.75 10.56
N ALA A 35 -0.10 5.99 9.60
CA ALA A 35 -0.85 4.87 9.01
C ALA A 35 -0.96 3.71 10.00
N ARG A 36 -2.17 3.13 10.11
CA ARG A 36 -2.42 1.88 10.82
C ARG A 36 -2.64 0.75 9.81
N PHE A 37 -1.84 -0.31 9.90
CA PHE A 37 -2.05 -1.51 9.08
C PHE A 37 -3.32 -2.25 9.53
N ILE A 38 -4.28 -2.38 8.62
CA ILE A 38 -5.51 -3.17 8.81
C ILE A 38 -5.32 -4.57 8.22
N VAL A 39 -4.76 -4.62 7.00
CA VAL A 39 -4.50 -5.85 6.26
C VAL A 39 -3.11 -5.76 5.63
N LYS A 40 -2.36 -6.87 5.67
CA LYS A 40 -1.15 -7.10 4.88
C LYS A 40 -0.95 -8.60 4.73
N ASN A 41 -1.75 -9.23 3.87
CA ASN A 41 -1.69 -10.69 3.69
C ASN A 41 -2.24 -11.12 2.32
N MET A 42 -1.99 -12.37 1.95
CA MET A 42 -2.75 -13.04 0.89
C MET A 42 -4.20 -13.25 1.34
N PRO A 43 -5.18 -13.17 0.43
CA PRO A 43 -6.56 -13.58 0.72
C PRO A 43 -6.61 -15.04 1.16
N GLU A 44 -7.33 -15.32 2.25
CA GLU A 44 -7.69 -16.70 2.65
C GLU A 44 -8.63 -17.36 1.64
N LYS A 45 -9.46 -16.53 0.99
CA LYS A 45 -10.35 -16.94 -0.08
C LYS A 45 -10.64 -15.76 -1.02
N VAL A 46 -10.81 -16.09 -2.29
CA VAL A 46 -11.19 -15.14 -3.34
C VAL A 46 -12.56 -15.54 -3.89
N TYR A 47 -13.38 -14.54 -4.19
CA TYR A 47 -14.73 -14.71 -4.74
C TYR A 47 -14.85 -13.97 -6.07
N GLU A 48 -15.83 -14.38 -6.89
CA GLU A 48 -16.19 -13.74 -8.17
C GLU A 48 -14.98 -13.54 -9.11
N GLY A 49 -14.82 -12.34 -9.69
CA GLY A 49 -13.69 -11.98 -10.55
C GLY A 49 -12.42 -11.54 -9.79
N GLY A 50 -12.34 -11.83 -8.49
CA GLY A 50 -11.18 -11.47 -7.68
C GLY A 50 -9.91 -12.21 -8.10
N VAL A 51 -8.76 -11.61 -7.80
CA VAL A 51 -7.44 -12.20 -8.03
C VAL A 51 -6.82 -12.55 -6.68
N ASN A 52 -6.15 -13.71 -6.59
CA ASN A 52 -5.44 -14.11 -5.38
C ASN A 52 -4.07 -13.41 -5.31
N GLU A 53 -4.08 -12.17 -4.81
CA GLU A 53 -2.92 -11.29 -4.77
C GLU A 53 -2.73 -10.66 -3.38
N LEU A 54 -1.49 -10.35 -3.01
CA LEU A 54 -1.20 -9.72 -1.72
C LEU A 54 -2.01 -8.43 -1.63
N THR A 55 -2.82 -8.33 -0.58
CA THR A 55 -3.65 -7.17 -0.30
C THR A 55 -3.13 -6.43 0.92
N VAL A 56 -2.99 -5.12 0.79
CA VAL A 56 -2.60 -4.22 1.88
C VAL A 56 -3.68 -3.17 2.04
N VAL A 57 -4.14 -2.96 3.27
CA VAL A 57 -5.07 -1.89 3.64
C VAL A 57 -4.47 -1.12 4.80
N LEU A 58 -4.25 0.18 4.61
CA LEU A 58 -3.81 1.10 5.64
C LEU A 58 -4.90 2.13 5.92
N GLU A 59 -5.12 2.42 7.19
CA GLU A 59 -6.00 3.50 7.63
C GLU A 59 -5.15 4.73 8.02
N PHE A 60 -5.58 5.90 7.57
CA PHE A 60 -5.04 7.21 7.90
C PHE A 60 -6.12 8.10 8.50
N GLU A 61 -5.72 9.14 9.24
CA GLU A 61 -6.63 10.14 9.81
C GLU A 61 -7.48 10.90 8.75
N SER A 62 -7.01 10.96 7.50
CA SER A 62 -7.74 11.51 6.35
C SER A 62 -7.17 11.01 5.02
N THR A 63 -7.93 11.16 3.93
CA THR A 63 -7.43 10.92 2.57
C THR A 63 -6.26 11.85 2.21
N ALA A 64 -6.29 13.11 2.67
CA ALA A 64 -5.20 14.06 2.47
C ALA A 64 -3.88 13.57 3.09
N ALA A 65 -3.93 12.99 4.31
CA ALA A 65 -2.74 12.41 4.94
C ALA A 65 -2.19 11.21 4.15
N ALA A 66 -3.06 10.33 3.66
CA ALA A 66 -2.66 9.20 2.82
C ALA A 66 -2.02 9.67 1.50
N ILE A 67 -2.60 10.67 0.83
CA ILE A 67 -2.10 11.22 -0.43
C ILE A 67 -0.74 11.89 -0.21
N ALA A 68 -0.62 12.75 0.80
CA ALA A 68 0.65 13.41 1.13
C ALA A 68 1.76 12.40 1.45
N THR A 69 1.40 11.28 2.08
CA THR A 69 2.35 10.19 2.34
C THR A 69 2.79 9.50 1.05
N TYR A 70 1.87 9.20 0.13
CA TYR A 70 2.19 8.59 -1.15
C TYR A 70 3.09 9.49 -2.00
N GLU A 71 2.73 10.78 -2.12
CA GLU A 71 3.43 11.76 -2.95
C GLU A 71 4.73 12.28 -2.31
N GLY A 72 4.89 12.07 -1.00
CA GLY A 72 6.05 12.53 -0.25
C GLY A 72 7.37 11.94 -0.73
N ALA A 73 8.43 12.75 -0.70
CA ALA A 73 9.75 12.41 -1.23
C ALA A 73 10.31 11.08 -0.68
N ALA A 74 10.15 10.82 0.63
CA ALA A 74 10.62 9.59 1.25
C ALA A 74 9.96 8.34 0.63
N TYR A 75 8.64 8.38 0.42
CA TYR A 75 7.93 7.25 -0.16
C TYR A 75 8.25 7.09 -1.66
N GLN A 76 8.32 8.21 -2.38
CA GLN A 76 8.75 8.21 -3.79
C GLN A 76 10.16 7.65 -3.97
N ASP A 77 11.09 7.90 -3.04
CA ASP A 77 12.41 7.29 -3.04
C ASP A 77 12.36 5.78 -2.80
N ALA A 78 11.46 5.30 -1.94
CA ALA A 78 11.21 3.86 -1.80
C ALA A 78 10.66 3.27 -3.12
N LEU A 79 9.78 3.98 -3.85
CA LEU A 79 9.27 3.52 -5.14
C LEU A 79 10.37 3.38 -6.21
N LYS A 80 11.46 4.15 -6.15
CA LYS A 80 12.59 3.96 -7.06
C LYS A 80 13.26 2.59 -6.86
N ILE A 81 13.31 2.09 -5.63
CA ILE A 81 13.83 0.75 -5.31
C ILE A 81 12.88 -0.31 -5.90
N LEU A 82 11.57 -0.10 -5.71
CA LEU A 82 10.54 -1.00 -6.23
C LEU A 82 10.59 -1.06 -7.77
N GLY A 83 10.64 0.08 -8.45
CA GLY A 83 10.62 0.19 -9.91
C GLY A 83 9.57 -0.72 -10.55
N ASP A 84 10.02 -1.58 -11.46
CA ASP A 84 9.20 -2.56 -12.18
C ASP A 84 9.15 -3.95 -11.50
N ALA A 85 9.67 -4.08 -10.26
CA ALA A 85 9.71 -5.36 -9.53
C ALA A 85 8.33 -5.93 -9.24
N VAL A 86 7.26 -5.12 -9.31
CA VAL A 86 5.89 -5.55 -9.10
C VAL A 86 4.94 -4.94 -10.13
N GLU A 87 3.85 -5.64 -10.42
CA GLU A 87 2.64 -5.06 -10.97
C GLU A 87 1.64 -4.94 -9.83
N ARG A 88 1.28 -3.70 -9.48
CA ARG A 88 0.37 -3.43 -8.38
C ARG A 88 -0.57 -2.29 -8.73
N GLU A 89 -1.69 -2.27 -8.05
CA GLU A 89 -2.61 -1.14 -8.03
C GLU A 89 -2.61 -0.52 -6.64
N VAL A 90 -2.73 0.81 -6.59
CA VAL A 90 -2.87 1.56 -5.34
C VAL A 90 -3.97 2.57 -5.53
N ARG A 91 -4.91 2.59 -4.59
CA ARG A 91 -5.96 3.62 -4.49
C ARG A 91 -6.07 4.14 -3.08
N ILE A 92 -6.52 5.38 -2.98
CA ILE A 92 -6.86 6.02 -1.72
C ILE A 92 -8.35 6.35 -1.77
N VAL A 93 -9.09 5.90 -0.77
CA VAL A 93 -10.55 6.02 -0.69
C VAL A 93 -10.93 6.64 0.64
N GLU A 94 -11.92 7.51 0.66
CA GLU A 94 -12.48 8.07 1.89
C GLU A 94 -13.39 7.05 2.57
N GLU A 95 -13.42 7.06 3.91
CA GLU A 95 -14.39 6.31 4.70
C GLU A 95 -15.82 6.64 4.26
N PHE A 96 -16.67 5.63 4.18
CA PHE A 96 -18.09 5.83 3.90
C PHE A 96 -18.78 6.46 5.11
N VAL A 97 -19.55 7.52 4.89
CA VAL A 97 -20.29 8.27 5.92
C VAL A 97 -21.80 8.16 5.75
#